data_AF-A0A1Q7HPU9-F1
#
_entry.id   AF-A0A1Q7HPU9-F1
#
_cell.length_a   1.000
_cell.length_b   1.000
_cell.length_c   1.000
_cell.angle_alpha   90.00
_cell.angle_beta   90.00
_cell.angle_gamma   90.00
#
_symmetry.space_group_name_H-M   'P 1'
#
loop_
_entity.id
_entity.type
_entity.pdbx_description
1 polymer ?
#
loop_
_entity_poly.entity_id
_entity_poly.type
_entity_poly.pdbx_seq_one_letter_code
_entity_poly.pdbx_strand_id
1 'polypeptide(L)'
;MSQMSLLLLAAVAASSCATQSVEQTLTLEEHSLRIPLTLEADGTVMLAERPPLVGRIDLSPILKAEGVQPGASMRATVQLMMHYGRLYVVADAFRAIWEITPQPGTTRASYRPIPVVRDAGQDPMKDVRLSRYGSARSSCLRLDRAGGGPVFITSNGEARDDCP
;
A
#
# COMPACT_ATOMS: atom_id res chain seq x y z
N MET A 1 -19.21 -70.95 -25.57
CA MET A 1 -20.28 -70.31 -26.36
C MET A 1 -21.15 -69.51 -25.40
N SER A 2 -21.40 -68.24 -25.72
CA SER A 2 -22.58 -67.39 -25.41
C SER A 2 -23.48 -67.76 -24.22
N GLN A 3 -24.04 -66.86 -23.41
CA GLN A 3 -24.19 -65.40 -23.47
C GLN A 3 -25.05 -64.97 -22.25
N MET A 4 -24.99 -63.67 -21.93
CA MET A 4 -26.10 -62.82 -21.49
C MET A 4 -26.80 -63.08 -20.14
N SER A 5 -26.60 -62.14 -19.20
CA SER A 5 -27.62 -61.14 -18.77
C SER A 5 -26.99 -60.26 -17.68
N LEU A 6 -26.41 -59.09 -17.99
CA LEU A 6 -27.06 -57.78 -18.10
C LEU A 6 -28.03 -57.47 -16.95
N LEU A 7 -27.53 -56.82 -15.90
CA LEU A 7 -28.31 -56.00 -14.98
C LEU A 7 -27.69 -54.60 -14.95
N LEU A 8 -28.44 -53.65 -15.51
CA LEU A 8 -28.17 -52.22 -15.54
C LEU A 8 -28.14 -51.67 -14.11
N LEU A 9 -27.09 -50.92 -13.79
CA LEU A 9 -27.15 -49.89 -12.75
C LEU A 9 -26.66 -48.58 -13.37
N ALA A 10 -27.63 -47.73 -13.69
CA ALA A 10 -27.42 -46.35 -14.07
C ALA A 10 -26.91 -45.57 -12.86
N ALA A 11 -25.61 -45.33 -12.79
CA ALA A 11 -25.04 -44.31 -11.92
C ALA A 11 -24.70 -43.10 -12.78
N VAL A 12 -25.59 -42.12 -12.76
CA VAL A 12 -25.34 -40.77 -13.27
C VAL A 12 -24.29 -40.15 -12.35
N ALA A 13 -23.01 -40.40 -12.61
CA ALA A 13 -21.94 -39.59 -12.05
C ALA A 13 -21.94 -38.28 -12.84
N ALA A 14 -22.85 -37.38 -12.46
CA ALA A 14 -22.76 -36.00 -12.87
C ALA A 14 -21.37 -35.51 -12.46
N SER A 15 -20.59 -35.16 -13.47
CA SER A 15 -19.30 -34.50 -13.37
C SER A 15 -19.44 -33.24 -12.55
N SER A 16 -19.35 -33.35 -11.23
CA SER A 16 -19.00 -32.23 -10.37
C SER A 16 -17.51 -32.01 -10.56
N CYS A 17 -17.15 -31.42 -11.70
CA CYS A 17 -16.05 -30.49 -11.74
C CYS A 17 -16.43 -29.37 -10.76
N ALA A 18 -16.20 -29.62 -9.47
CA ALA A 18 -15.95 -28.56 -8.53
C ALA A 18 -14.65 -27.93 -9.02
N THR A 19 -14.76 -27.03 -9.99
CA THR A 19 -13.85 -25.92 -10.11
C THR A 19 -13.90 -25.28 -8.72
N GLN A 20 -12.96 -25.69 -7.87
CA GLN A 20 -12.50 -24.83 -6.81
C GLN A 20 -12.12 -23.56 -7.55
N SER A 21 -13.03 -22.60 -7.56
CA SER A 21 -12.66 -21.21 -7.71
C SER A 21 -11.73 -21.00 -6.54
N VAL A 22 -10.44 -21.21 -6.80
CA VAL A 22 -9.38 -20.64 -6.01
C VAL A 22 -9.67 -19.15 -6.13
N GLU A 23 -10.49 -18.63 -5.22
CA GLU A 23 -10.40 -17.23 -4.86
C GLU A 23 -8.92 -17.05 -4.63
N GLN A 24 -8.28 -16.29 -5.53
CA GLN A 24 -6.93 -15.84 -5.34
C GLN A 24 -7.00 -14.95 -4.09
N THR A 25 -6.95 -15.61 -2.94
CA THR A 25 -6.66 -15.01 -1.66
C THR A 25 -5.24 -14.54 -1.87
N LEU A 26 -5.08 -13.27 -2.22
CA LEU A 26 -3.78 -12.63 -2.24
C LEU A 26 -3.23 -12.83 -0.83
N THR A 27 -2.34 -13.80 -0.67
CA THR A 27 -1.60 -14.01 0.55
C THR A 27 -0.75 -12.75 0.72
N LEU A 28 -1.21 -11.87 1.62
CA LEU A 28 -0.67 -10.53 1.88
C LEU A 28 0.81 -10.50 2.33
N GLU A 29 1.49 -11.65 2.36
CA GLU A 29 2.89 -11.77 2.80
C GLU A 29 3.91 -11.27 1.77
N GLU A 30 3.57 -11.13 0.48
CA GLU A 30 4.60 -11.01 -0.57
C GLU A 30 4.73 -9.68 -1.33
N HIS A 31 3.84 -8.69 -1.18
CA HIS A 31 3.96 -7.47 -1.98
C HIS A 31 3.83 -6.19 -1.16
N SER A 32 4.98 -5.67 -0.70
CA SER A 32 5.12 -4.23 -0.52
C SER A 32 5.06 -3.58 -1.89
N LEU A 33 3.91 -3.03 -2.25
CA LEU A 33 3.76 -2.30 -3.50
C LEU A 33 4.18 -0.85 -3.27
N ARG A 34 5.36 -0.50 -3.78
CA ARG A 34 5.75 0.90 -3.92
C ARG A 34 5.19 1.40 -5.23
N ILE A 35 4.15 2.22 -5.16
CA ILE A 35 3.50 2.81 -6.32
C ILE A 35 3.97 4.26 -6.41
N PRO A 36 4.79 4.64 -7.41
CA PRO A 36 4.99 6.05 -7.72
C PRO A 36 3.66 6.62 -8.19
N LEU A 37 3.18 7.68 -7.52
CA LEU A 37 1.94 8.34 -7.85
C LEU A 37 2.22 9.68 -8.53
N THR A 38 1.47 9.95 -9.59
CA THR A 38 1.41 11.26 -10.22
C THR A 38 0.31 12.06 -9.53
N LEU A 39 0.68 13.24 -9.02
CA LEU A 39 -0.27 14.17 -8.43
C LEU A 39 -0.99 14.94 -9.54
N GLU A 40 -2.31 14.86 -9.55
CA GLU A 40 -3.15 15.64 -10.45
C GLU A 40 -3.20 17.11 -10.03
N ALA A 41 -3.56 17.99 -10.97
CA ALA A 41 -3.62 19.43 -10.72
C ALA A 41 -4.63 19.81 -9.62
N ASP A 42 -5.64 18.95 -9.37
CA ASP A 42 -6.65 19.13 -8.32
C ASP A 42 -6.21 18.57 -6.95
N GLY A 43 -4.98 18.07 -6.82
CA GLY A 43 -4.44 17.50 -5.58
C GLY A 43 -4.84 16.05 -5.33
N THR A 44 -5.47 15.38 -6.30
CA THR A 44 -5.83 13.97 -6.20
C THR A 44 -4.81 13.05 -6.87
N VAL A 45 -4.84 11.77 -6.52
CA VAL A 45 -4.02 10.72 -7.14
C VAL A 45 -4.89 9.56 -7.58
N MET A 46 -4.58 8.98 -8.75
CA MET A 46 -5.21 7.76 -9.24
C MET A 46 -4.41 6.53 -8.82
N LEU A 47 -5.09 5.52 -8.28
CA LEU A 47 -4.53 4.21 -7.96
C LEU A 47 -4.89 3.24 -9.09
N ALA A 48 -3.88 2.69 -9.78
CA ALA A 48 -4.06 1.94 -11.02
C ALA A 48 -4.71 0.55 -10.85
N GLU A 49 -5.37 0.11 -11.91
CA GLU A 49 -6.16 -1.12 -12.01
C GLU A 49 -5.28 -2.39 -12.00
N ARG A 50 -5.33 -3.11 -10.87
CA ARG A 50 -4.84 -4.48 -10.61
C ARG A 50 -3.36 -4.63 -10.16
N PRO A 51 -3.13 -5.31 -9.03
CA PRO A 51 -3.88 -5.25 -7.78
C PRO A 51 -3.01 -4.80 -6.58
N PRO A 52 -3.58 -4.31 -5.44
CA PRO A 52 -5.01 -4.33 -5.05
C PRO A 52 -5.67 -2.94 -4.83
N LEU A 53 -5.08 -1.83 -5.28
CA LEU A 53 -5.61 -0.50 -4.96
C LEU A 53 -6.25 0.15 -6.18
N VAL A 54 -7.59 0.10 -6.27
CA VAL A 54 -8.37 0.83 -7.28
C VAL A 54 -9.11 1.96 -6.59
N GLY A 55 -8.88 3.20 -7.03
CA GLY A 55 -9.60 4.35 -6.48
C GLY A 55 -8.89 5.68 -6.70
N ARG A 56 -9.55 6.74 -6.26
CA ARG A 56 -9.01 8.11 -6.23
C ARG A 56 -8.99 8.61 -4.80
N ILE A 57 -7.86 9.10 -4.34
CA ILE A 57 -7.71 9.66 -3.00
C ILE A 57 -7.33 11.13 -3.13
N ASP A 58 -8.01 11.99 -2.37
CA ASP A 58 -7.61 13.40 -2.21
C ASP A 58 -6.41 13.50 -1.27
N LEU A 59 -5.29 14.06 -1.73
CA LEU A 59 -4.11 14.32 -0.91
C LEU A 59 -4.00 15.79 -0.48
N SER A 60 -4.93 16.65 -0.89
CA SER A 60 -4.93 18.08 -0.55
C SER A 60 -4.75 18.38 0.94
N PRO A 61 -5.34 17.61 1.88
CA PRO A 61 -5.09 17.83 3.32
C PRO A 61 -3.63 17.62 3.72
N ILE A 62 -2.96 16.60 3.17
CA ILE A 62 -1.54 16.33 3.40
C ILE A 62 -0.68 17.44 2.78
N LEU A 63 -0.94 17.78 1.52
CA LEU A 63 -0.16 18.79 0.80
C LEU A 63 -0.21 20.15 1.50
N LYS A 64 -1.40 20.56 1.98
CA LYS A 64 -1.57 21.78 2.76
C LYS A 64 -0.80 21.72 4.09
N ALA A 65 -0.85 20.59 4.80
CA ALA A 65 -0.14 20.40 6.05
C ALA A 65 1.39 20.43 5.88
N GLU A 66 1.88 19.97 4.73
CA GLU A 66 3.30 19.97 4.36
C GLU A 66 3.74 21.28 3.67
N GLY A 67 2.83 22.26 3.49
CA GLY A 67 3.14 23.56 2.85
C GLY A 67 3.42 23.45 1.34
N VAL A 68 2.93 22.38 0.71
CA VAL A 68 3.15 22.07 -0.70
C VAL A 68 1.99 22.59 -1.56
N GLN A 69 2.30 23.32 -2.64
CA GLN A 69 1.30 23.77 -3.60
C GLN A 69 1.09 22.73 -4.73
N PRO A 70 -0.16 22.34 -5.03
CA PRO A 70 -0.49 21.56 -6.22
C PRO A 70 -0.19 22.35 -7.49
N GLY A 71 0.33 21.71 -8.54
CA GLY A 71 0.20 22.24 -9.92
C GLY A 71 1.37 22.98 -10.57
N ALA A 72 2.57 23.04 -9.99
CA ALA A 72 3.74 23.52 -10.73
C ALA A 72 4.99 22.78 -10.27
N SER A 73 5.54 21.92 -11.14
CA SER A 73 6.88 21.36 -10.98
C SER A 73 7.11 20.48 -9.74
N MET A 74 6.05 19.93 -9.13
CA MET A 74 6.23 18.89 -8.12
C MET A 74 6.61 17.57 -8.81
N ARG A 75 7.84 17.51 -9.32
CA ARG A 75 8.51 16.27 -9.74
C ARG A 75 8.86 15.37 -8.54
N ALA A 76 8.52 15.78 -7.32
CA ALA A 76 8.56 14.92 -6.14
C ALA A 76 7.57 13.78 -6.38
N THR A 77 8.12 12.62 -6.70
CA THR A 77 7.33 11.41 -6.93
C THR A 77 6.73 11.02 -5.59
N VAL A 78 5.41 11.19 -5.44
CA VAL A 78 4.69 10.73 -4.25
C VAL A 78 4.79 9.21 -4.23
N GLN A 79 5.27 8.63 -3.14
CA GLN A 79 5.37 7.19 -2.95
C GLN A 79 4.27 6.72 -2.04
N LEU A 80 3.45 5.81 -2.54
CA LEU A 80 2.49 5.05 -1.74
C LEU A 80 3.04 3.66 -1.49
N MET A 81 2.97 3.22 -0.24
CA MET A 81 3.31 1.85 0.14
C MET A 81 2.28 1.28 1.12
N MET A 82 1.85 0.05 0.87
CA MET A 82 1.03 -0.71 1.80
C MET A 82 1.92 -1.56 2.71
N HIS A 83 1.69 -1.49 4.02
CA HIS A 83 2.38 -2.33 5.01
C HIS A 83 1.41 -2.72 6.13
N TYR A 84 1.27 -4.02 6.42
CA TYR A 84 0.27 -4.58 7.35
C TYR A 84 -1.17 -4.06 7.14
N GLY A 85 -1.61 -3.99 5.87
CA GLY A 85 -2.96 -3.51 5.52
C GLY A 85 -3.18 -2.01 5.70
N ARG A 86 -2.12 -1.25 6.01
CA ARG A 86 -2.16 0.21 6.20
C ARG A 86 -1.45 0.89 5.04
N LEU A 87 -1.97 2.04 4.61
CA LEU A 87 -1.41 2.81 3.52
C LEU A 87 -0.54 3.92 4.07
N TYR A 88 0.67 4.02 3.55
CA TYR A 88 1.63 5.06 3.91
C TYR A 88 2.02 5.85 2.68
N VAL A 89 2.00 7.18 2.82
CA VAL A 89 2.39 8.13 1.79
C VAL A 89 3.55 8.98 2.27
N VAL A 90 4.51 9.17 1.37
CA VAL A 90 5.61 10.11 1.55
C VAL A 90 5.97 10.74 0.21
N ALA A 91 6.55 11.94 0.23
CA ALA A 91 7.14 12.56 -0.93
C ALA A 91 8.37 13.37 -0.50
N ASP A 92 9.18 13.79 -1.47
CA ASP A 92 10.15 14.85 -1.20
C ASP A 92 9.41 16.11 -0.75
N ALA A 93 10.11 16.93 0.03
CA ALA A 93 9.59 18.11 0.72
C ALA A 93 8.60 17.83 1.86
N PHE A 94 8.26 16.57 2.17
CA PHE A 94 7.48 16.24 3.36
C PHE A 94 8.37 16.25 4.60
N ARG A 95 7.75 16.51 5.76
CA ARG A 95 8.38 16.40 7.09
C ARG A 95 7.92 15.15 7.84
N ALA A 96 6.81 14.54 7.41
CA ALA A 96 6.26 13.31 7.99
C ALA A 96 6.03 12.21 6.94
N ILE A 97 5.95 10.97 7.43
CA ILE A 97 5.22 9.90 6.72
C ILE A 97 3.76 10.05 7.10
N TRP A 98 2.86 9.92 6.15
CA TRP A 98 1.43 10.01 6.38
C TRP A 98 0.79 8.65 6.27
N GLU A 99 0.14 8.20 7.32
CA GLU A 99 -0.77 7.07 7.22
C GLU A 99 -2.13 7.54 6.73
N ILE A 100 -2.67 6.81 5.75
CA ILE A 100 -3.94 7.10 5.10
C ILE A 100 -4.91 5.95 5.38
N THR A 101 -6.11 6.27 5.82
CA THR A 101 -7.22 5.31 5.93
C THR A 101 -8.37 5.77 5.05
N PRO A 102 -8.54 5.18 3.84
CA PRO A 102 -9.61 5.54 2.92
C PRO A 102 -10.99 5.30 3.54
N GLN A 103 -11.94 6.19 3.25
CA GLN A 103 -13.35 5.99 3.58
C GLN A 103 -14.04 5.25 2.43
N PRO A 104 -14.60 4.04 2.66
CA PRO A 104 -15.20 3.22 1.60
C PRO A 104 -16.26 3.98 0.80
N GLY A 105 -16.22 3.85 -0.54
CA GLY A 105 -17.20 4.47 -1.45
C GLY A 105 -17.03 5.98 -1.67
N THR A 106 -15.95 6.60 -1.18
CA THR A 106 -15.68 8.03 -1.34
C THR A 106 -14.23 8.28 -1.79
N THR A 107 -13.91 9.52 -2.14
CA THR A 107 -12.53 9.95 -2.39
C THR A 107 -11.82 10.49 -1.15
N ARG A 108 -12.46 10.39 0.03
CA ARG A 108 -11.96 10.92 1.30
C ARG A 108 -11.16 9.87 2.07
N ALA A 109 -10.29 10.33 2.95
CA ALA A 109 -9.56 9.49 3.89
C ALA A 109 -9.38 10.22 5.23
N SER A 110 -9.01 9.48 6.28
CA SER A 110 -8.36 10.07 7.44
C SER A 110 -6.84 10.04 7.27
N TYR A 111 -6.16 11.06 7.81
CA TYR A 111 -4.73 11.26 7.64
C TYR A 111 -4.08 11.40 9.01
N ARG A 112 -3.09 10.55 9.29
CA ARG A 112 -2.33 10.59 10.54
C ARG A 112 -0.85 10.85 10.23
N PRO A 113 -0.27 11.98 10.66
CA PRO A 113 1.15 12.24 10.46
C PRO A 113 1.98 11.40 11.44
N ILE A 114 3.07 10.84 10.94
CA ILE A 114 4.12 10.20 11.72
C ILE A 114 5.39 11.05 11.54
N PRO A 115 5.75 11.89 12.52
CA PRO A 115 6.83 12.86 12.35
C PRO A 115 8.18 12.14 12.20
N VAL A 116 8.85 12.41 11.09
CA VAL A 116 10.20 11.90 10.80
C VAL A 116 11.24 12.99 11.03
N VAL A 117 10.90 14.22 10.64
CA VAL A 117 11.68 15.42 10.94
C VAL A 117 11.21 15.98 12.27
N ARG A 118 11.96 15.69 13.34
CA ARG A 118 11.55 15.97 14.74
C ARG A 118 11.82 17.41 15.18
N ASP A 119 12.84 18.06 14.60
CA ASP A 119 13.27 19.39 15.05
C ASP A 119 12.73 20.52 14.16
N ALA A 120 12.34 21.62 14.80
CA ALA A 120 11.99 22.86 14.11
C ALA A 120 13.27 23.50 13.56
N GLY A 121 13.45 23.48 12.24
CA GLY A 121 14.65 23.99 11.55
C GLY A 121 15.39 22.95 10.72
N GLN A 122 15.07 21.66 10.88
CA GLN A 122 15.52 20.66 9.92
C GLN A 122 14.78 20.82 8.60
N ASP A 123 15.56 20.77 7.52
CA ASP A 123 15.06 20.76 6.15
C ASP A 123 14.06 19.60 5.94
N PRO A 124 13.04 19.81 5.09
CA PRO A 124 12.19 18.73 4.63
C PRO A 124 12.98 17.58 3.98
N MET A 125 12.36 16.40 3.94
CA MET A 125 12.99 15.20 3.39
C MET A 125 13.29 15.33 1.89
N LYS A 126 14.38 14.69 1.46
CA LYS A 126 14.82 14.60 0.06
C LYS A 126 15.24 13.17 -0.27
N ASP A 127 15.13 12.80 -1.54
CA ASP A 127 15.47 11.48 -2.08
C ASP A 127 14.83 10.35 -1.26
N VAL A 128 13.55 10.52 -0.90
CA VAL A 128 12.86 9.58 -0.03
C VAL A 128 12.65 8.23 -0.72
N ARG A 129 12.75 7.14 0.05
CA ARG A 129 12.42 5.80 -0.44
C ARG A 129 11.74 4.98 0.65
N LEU A 130 10.52 4.53 0.36
CA LEU A 130 9.84 3.53 1.18
C LEU A 130 10.20 2.11 0.71
N SER A 131 10.49 1.25 1.67
CA SER A 131 10.76 -0.17 1.46
C SER A 131 10.34 -0.99 2.67
N ARG A 132 10.19 -2.30 2.49
CA ARG A 132 9.98 -3.22 3.60
C ARG A 132 11.34 -3.67 4.13
N TYR A 133 11.49 -3.73 5.44
CA TYR A 133 12.68 -4.23 6.11
C TYR A 133 12.31 -5.31 7.13
N GLY A 134 13.07 -6.40 7.18
CA GLY A 134 12.81 -7.54 8.07
C GLY A 134 12.30 -8.78 7.34
N SER A 135 11.65 -9.68 8.09
CA SER A 135 11.16 -10.98 7.65
C SER A 135 9.64 -11.04 7.52
N ALA A 136 9.11 -12.15 6.99
CA ALA A 136 7.67 -12.45 7.00
C ALA A 136 7.01 -12.26 8.38
N ARG A 137 7.71 -12.65 9.46
CA ARG A 137 7.17 -12.69 10.83
C ARG A 137 7.39 -11.40 11.63
N SER A 138 8.46 -10.66 11.33
CA SER A 138 8.72 -9.33 11.90
C SER A 138 9.27 -8.42 10.81
N SER A 139 8.48 -7.45 10.37
CA SER A 139 8.93 -6.47 9.37
C SER A 139 8.45 -5.06 9.69
N CYS A 140 9.28 -4.08 9.39
CA CYS A 140 8.96 -2.67 9.47
C CYS A 140 8.87 -2.08 8.06
N LEU A 141 8.16 -0.96 7.96
CA LEU A 141 8.30 -0.06 6.82
C LEU A 141 9.53 0.80 7.08
N ARG A 142 10.54 0.69 6.22
CA ARG A 142 11.76 1.49 6.27
C ARG A 142 11.65 2.68 5.33
N LEU A 143 11.91 3.86 5.87
CA LEU A 143 12.12 5.08 5.12
C LEU A 143 13.62 5.38 5.06
N ASP A 144 14.17 5.37 3.86
CA ASP A 144 15.47 5.97 3.56
C ASP A 144 15.28 7.40 3.05
N ARG A 145 16.23 8.29 3.37
CA ARG A 145 16.22 9.70 2.98
C ARG A 145 17.64 10.26 2.92
N ALA A 146 17.87 11.26 2.06
CA ALA A 146 19.13 11.99 2.07
C ALA A 146 19.28 12.82 3.35
N GLY A 147 20.52 12.90 3.88
CA GLY A 147 20.85 13.75 5.02
C GLY A 147 20.38 13.23 6.40
N GLY A 148 19.91 11.99 6.50
CA GLY A 148 19.49 11.39 7.78
C GLY A 148 19.62 9.87 7.81
N GLY A 149 19.60 9.30 9.02
CA GLY A 149 19.50 7.86 9.20
C GLY A 149 18.13 7.31 8.77
N PRO A 150 18.04 6.00 8.50
CA PRO A 150 16.78 5.36 8.18
C PRO A 150 15.82 5.45 9.36
N VAL A 151 14.53 5.60 9.08
CA VAL A 151 13.46 5.55 10.08
C VAL A 151 12.57 4.36 9.80
N PHE A 152 12.19 3.64 10.85
CA PHE A 152 11.40 2.43 10.77
C PHE A 152 10.02 2.68 11.36
N ILE A 153 8.97 2.33 10.62
CA ILE A 153 7.60 2.31 11.11
C ILE A 153 7.24 0.87 11.49
N THR A 154 6.97 0.67 12.78
CA THR A 154 6.60 -0.64 13.34
C THR A 154 5.21 -1.08 12.88
N SER A 155 4.83 -2.33 13.18
CA SER A 155 3.47 -2.82 12.97
C SER A 155 2.39 -1.95 13.64
N ASN A 156 2.71 -1.38 14.81
CA ASN A 156 1.84 -0.46 15.53
C ASN A 156 1.75 0.93 14.87
N GLY A 157 2.60 1.22 13.89
CA GLY A 157 2.61 2.50 13.17
C GLY A 157 3.33 3.61 13.93
N GLU A 158 4.35 3.24 14.71
CA GLU A 158 5.21 4.15 15.46
C GLU A 158 6.57 4.27 14.75
N ALA A 159 7.11 5.49 14.69
CA ALA A 159 8.45 5.73 14.16
C ALA A 159 9.53 5.38 15.20
N ARG A 160 10.52 4.62 14.76
CA ARG A 160 11.68 4.18 15.55
C ARG A 160 12.96 4.30 14.73
N ASP A 161 14.08 4.31 15.45
CA ASP A 161 15.41 4.35 14.84
C ASP A 161 15.94 2.92 14.57
N ASP A 162 15.23 1.90 15.09
CA ASP A 162 15.49 0.48 14.95
C ASP A 162 14.21 -0.31 14.58
N CYS A 163 14.37 -1.42 13.85
CA CYS A 163 13.30 -2.38 13.59
C CYS A 163 13.45 -3.60 14.52
N PRO A 164 12.47 -3.87 15.41
CA PRO A 164 12.54 -4.96 16.38
C PRO A 164 12.34 -6.36 15.78
#